data_AF-A0A2A4TXA8-F1
#
_entry.id   AF-A0A2A4TXA8-F1
#
_cell.length_a   1.000
_cell.length_b   1.000
_cell.length_c   1.000
_cell.angle_alpha   90.00
_cell.angle_beta   90.00
_cell.angle_gamma   90.00
#
_symmetry.space_group_name_H-M   'P 1'
#
loop_
_entity.id
_entity.type
_entity.pdbx_description
1 polymer ?
#
loop_
_entity_poly.entity_id
_entity_poly.type
_entity_poly.pdbx_seq_one_letter_code
_entity_poly.pdbx_strand_id
1 'polypeptide(L)'
;MKKQLSLKATLMGAVLATAVSMPAMAEVTESTAGAIKAVDLMAAWVGAGAPNGAFSYKDMSGNSTSASFDADILPLMTKDGMWGAEGDGTETASCASCHSGNTEESLHEMDLTSYAGIMLGGDVLAKPPGVPLFGQSKIGATDYDWGHSKMKERLRNNRMPPNVEFDITEENRDGPCKINADNGCEVGAMAAWVDSGAKDDDNFKKNILPMFTQDGYWGAEADGTETASCASCHSGNTEESLHEMDLTSYAGIMRGGDVLAKPPGVPLFGQSKIGGTDYDWGHSKMKERMRNNRMPPNVEFDITEENRDGPIVAHGMR
;
A
#
# COMPACT_ATOMS: atom_id res chain seq x y z
N MET A 1 1.71 62.17 47.91
CA MET A 1 2.50 60.93 47.79
C MET A 1 2.26 60.31 46.42
N LYS A 2 3.14 60.57 45.44
CA LYS A 2 3.13 59.93 44.12
C LYS A 2 4.21 58.84 44.15
N LYS A 3 3.83 57.56 44.15
CA LYS A 3 4.77 56.44 44.11
C LYS A 3 5.18 56.15 42.67
N GLN A 4 6.49 56.16 42.43
CA GLN A 4 7.14 55.79 41.18
C GLN A 4 6.89 54.31 40.86
N LEU A 5 6.56 54.00 39.60
CA LEU A 5 6.69 52.65 39.06
C LEU A 5 8.17 52.37 38.77
N SER A 6 8.69 51.29 39.35
CA SER A 6 9.97 50.68 39.00
C SER A 6 9.73 49.64 37.91
N LEU A 7 10.36 49.85 36.75
CA LEU A 7 10.46 48.86 35.69
C LEU A 7 11.37 47.73 36.18
N LYS A 8 10.83 46.53 36.40
CA LYS A 8 11.63 45.31 36.53
C LYS A 8 11.89 44.76 35.12
N ALA A 9 13.17 44.69 34.76
CA ALA A 9 13.64 44.03 33.56
C ALA A 9 13.32 42.53 33.63
N THR A 10 12.55 42.04 32.66
CA THR A 10 12.30 40.61 32.46
C THR A 10 13.48 40.03 31.68
N LEU A 11 14.23 39.15 32.33
CA LEU A 11 15.32 38.38 31.73
C LEU A 11 14.69 37.29 30.85
N MET A 12 14.79 37.43 29.52
CA MET A 12 14.50 36.33 28.59
C MET A 12 15.61 35.28 28.71
N GLY A 13 15.29 34.15 29.35
CA GLY A 13 16.13 32.96 29.31
C GLY A 13 15.95 32.25 27.98
N ALA A 14 16.98 32.27 27.13
CA ALA A 14 17.04 31.42 25.96
C ALA A 14 17.27 29.96 26.42
N VAL A 15 16.26 29.11 26.23
CA VAL A 15 16.42 27.66 26.34
C VAL A 15 17.04 27.20 25.03
N LEU A 16 18.35 26.89 25.02
CA LEU A 16 18.96 26.13 23.94
C LEU A 16 18.36 24.72 23.98
N ALA A 17 17.47 24.41 23.03
CA ALA A 17 17.09 23.04 22.74
C ALA A 17 18.34 22.32 22.22
N THR A 18 18.87 21.40 23.02
CA THR A 18 19.88 20.45 22.55
C THR A 18 19.16 19.45 21.65
N ALA A 19 19.36 19.57 20.34
CA ALA A 19 18.96 18.53 19.40
C ALA A 19 19.74 17.26 19.75
N VAL A 20 19.07 16.30 20.37
CA VAL A 20 19.60 14.94 20.52
C VAL A 20 19.57 14.35 19.12
N SER A 21 20.73 14.27 18.47
CA SER A 21 20.91 13.45 17.28
C SER A 21 20.55 12.02 17.68
N MET A 22 19.40 11.54 17.25
CA MET A 22 19.16 10.11 17.27
C MET A 22 20.24 9.45 16.42
N PRO A 23 20.78 8.29 16.85
CA PRO A 23 21.73 7.57 16.02
C PRO A 23 21.00 7.21 14.72
N ALA A 24 21.56 7.64 13.59
CA ALA A 24 21.14 7.14 12.29
C ALA A 24 21.16 5.61 12.34
N MET A 25 20.08 4.98 11.90
CA MET A 25 20.05 3.53 11.80
C MET A 25 21.19 3.08 10.88
N ALA A 26 21.88 1.99 11.25
CA ALA A 26 23.03 1.52 10.49
C ALA A 26 22.57 0.98 9.14
N GLU A 27 22.95 1.68 8.06
CA GLU A 27 22.54 1.38 6.68
C GLU A 27 22.79 -0.10 6.32
N VAL A 28 21.70 -0.83 6.05
CA VAL A 28 21.72 -2.22 5.61
C VAL A 28 21.79 -2.29 4.08
N THR A 29 22.72 -3.08 3.57
CA THR A 29 22.88 -3.34 2.12
C THR A 29 22.59 -4.80 1.82
N GLU A 30 22.47 -5.16 0.54
CA GLU A 30 22.30 -6.55 0.09
C GLU A 30 23.42 -7.49 0.58
N SER A 31 24.61 -6.93 0.87
CA SER A 31 25.77 -7.67 1.36
C SER A 31 25.76 -7.88 2.88
N THR A 32 24.87 -7.21 3.62
CA THR A 32 24.76 -7.36 5.06
C THR A 32 24.26 -8.76 5.40
N ALA A 33 24.89 -9.43 6.36
CA ALA A 33 24.44 -10.75 6.81
C ALA A 33 23.01 -10.67 7.35
N GLY A 34 22.12 -11.56 6.88
CA GLY A 34 20.71 -11.52 7.24
C GLY A 34 19.89 -10.46 6.50
N ALA A 35 20.45 -9.75 5.51
CA ALA A 35 19.71 -8.80 4.69
C ALA A 35 18.52 -9.46 3.99
N ILE A 36 17.37 -8.77 3.99
CA ILE A 36 16.12 -9.18 3.34
C ILE A 36 15.28 -7.93 3.06
N LYS A 37 14.43 -7.96 2.03
CA LYS A 37 13.44 -6.90 1.79
C LYS A 37 12.37 -6.93 2.88
N ALA A 38 11.95 -5.77 3.39
CA ALA A 38 10.99 -5.67 4.49
C ALA A 38 9.68 -6.45 4.24
N VAL A 39 9.13 -6.38 3.02
CA VAL A 39 7.92 -7.13 2.63
C VAL A 39 8.16 -8.65 2.66
N ASP A 40 9.35 -9.11 2.26
CA ASP A 40 9.72 -10.54 2.28
C ASP A 40 9.95 -11.05 3.71
N LEU A 41 10.49 -10.22 4.60
CA LEU A 41 10.62 -10.55 6.02
C LEU A 41 9.25 -10.77 6.66
N MET A 42 8.29 -9.88 6.36
CA MET A 42 6.89 -10.07 6.79
C MET A 42 6.28 -11.33 6.17
N ALA A 43 6.54 -11.59 4.90
CA ALA A 43 6.09 -12.82 4.22
C ALA A 43 6.62 -14.07 4.93
N ALA A 44 7.90 -14.07 5.32
CA ALA A 44 8.53 -15.18 6.02
C ALA A 44 7.94 -15.38 7.43
N TRP A 45 7.69 -14.29 8.17
CA TRP A 45 7.03 -14.35 9.47
C TRP A 45 5.61 -14.90 9.37
N VAL A 46 4.81 -14.41 8.42
CA VAL A 46 3.44 -14.91 8.15
C VAL A 46 3.48 -16.38 7.72
N GLY A 47 4.40 -16.75 6.82
CA GLY A 47 4.60 -18.14 6.38
C GLY A 47 5.03 -19.09 7.50
N ALA A 48 5.68 -18.58 8.54
CA ALA A 48 5.99 -19.33 9.76
C ALA A 48 4.81 -19.46 10.74
N GLY A 49 3.62 -18.98 10.36
CA GLY A 49 2.41 -18.98 11.19
C GLY A 49 2.24 -17.71 12.03
N ALA A 50 2.96 -16.64 11.69
CA ALA A 50 2.98 -15.36 12.39
C ALA A 50 3.22 -15.50 13.91
N PRO A 51 4.28 -16.18 14.37
CA PRO A 51 4.49 -16.42 15.80
C PRO A 51 4.79 -15.12 16.57
N ASN A 52 4.27 -15.00 17.78
CA ASN A 52 4.73 -14.01 18.77
C ASN A 52 6.04 -14.49 19.42
N GLY A 53 7.10 -14.55 18.64
CA GLY A 53 8.36 -15.15 19.05
C GLY A 53 9.30 -15.37 17.88
N ALA A 54 10.16 -16.39 18.00
CA ALA A 54 11.18 -16.68 17.01
C ALA A 54 10.62 -17.33 15.73
N PHE A 55 11.23 -17.00 14.60
CA PHE A 55 11.02 -17.65 13.31
C PHE A 55 12.33 -17.67 12.52
N SER A 56 12.33 -18.31 11.36
CA SER A 56 13.49 -18.34 10.46
C SER A 56 13.10 -17.91 9.06
N TYR A 57 14.02 -17.26 8.37
CA TYR A 57 13.84 -16.82 6.99
C TYR A 57 15.10 -17.11 6.15
N LYS A 58 14.97 -16.96 4.83
CA LYS A 58 16.09 -17.00 3.90
C LYS A 58 16.54 -15.57 3.61
N ASP A 59 17.78 -15.25 3.91
CA ASP A 59 18.35 -13.95 3.58
C ASP A 59 18.65 -13.85 2.07
N MET A 60 19.05 -12.66 1.61
CA MET A 60 19.39 -12.41 0.21
C MET A 60 20.60 -13.21 -0.30
N SER A 61 21.41 -13.76 0.62
CA SER A 61 22.51 -14.70 0.30
C SER A 61 22.05 -16.17 0.29
N GLY A 62 20.78 -16.45 0.57
CA GLY A 62 20.21 -17.80 0.66
C GLY A 62 20.47 -18.53 1.98
N ASN A 63 21.10 -17.88 2.97
CA ASN A 63 21.37 -18.46 4.27
C ASN A 63 20.11 -18.48 5.13
N SER A 64 20.04 -19.44 6.06
CA SER A 64 18.97 -19.47 7.06
C SER A 64 19.32 -18.53 8.21
N THR A 65 18.46 -17.56 8.48
CA THR A 65 18.66 -16.56 9.53
C THR A 65 17.51 -16.62 10.54
N SER A 66 17.82 -16.44 11.82
CA SER A 66 16.82 -16.36 12.89
C SER A 66 16.34 -14.94 13.06
N ALA A 67 15.03 -14.77 13.27
CA ALA A 67 14.40 -13.50 13.59
C ALA A 67 13.38 -13.70 14.73
N SER A 68 12.87 -12.60 15.28
CA SER A 68 11.75 -12.60 16.22
C SER A 68 10.77 -11.47 15.92
N PHE A 69 9.52 -11.64 16.35
CA PHE A 69 8.50 -10.61 16.20
C PHE A 69 8.94 -9.25 16.78
N ASP A 70 9.40 -9.23 18.04
CA ASP A 70 9.74 -7.98 18.75
C ASP A 70 10.95 -7.26 18.14
N ALA A 71 11.94 -8.00 17.62
CA ALA A 71 13.17 -7.41 17.10
C ALA A 71 13.06 -7.04 15.62
N ASP A 72 12.25 -7.77 14.84
CA ASP A 72 12.34 -7.74 13.38
C ASP A 72 11.02 -7.37 12.69
N ILE A 73 9.87 -7.63 13.30
CA ILE A 73 8.55 -7.34 12.70
C ILE A 73 7.94 -6.08 13.32
N LEU A 74 7.86 -6.01 14.64
CA LEU A 74 7.26 -4.86 15.33
C LEU A 74 7.94 -3.53 14.99
N PRO A 75 9.28 -3.45 14.85
CA PRO A 75 9.94 -2.21 14.46
C PRO A 75 9.51 -1.70 13.08
N LEU A 76 9.17 -2.57 12.13
CA LEU A 76 8.66 -2.16 10.80
C LEU A 76 7.38 -1.33 10.91
N MET A 77 6.62 -1.49 11.99
CA MET A 77 5.37 -0.78 12.23
C MET A 77 5.52 0.42 13.16
N THR A 78 6.51 0.40 14.04
CA THR A 78 6.59 1.31 15.20
C THR A 78 7.72 2.32 15.13
N LYS A 79 8.71 2.15 14.24
CA LYS A 79 9.80 3.11 14.08
C LYS A 79 9.58 4.00 12.86
N ASP A 80 9.82 5.29 13.05
CA ASP A 80 9.86 6.25 11.94
C ASP A 80 11.03 5.94 11.00
N GLY A 81 10.91 6.42 9.78
CA GLY A 81 11.83 6.18 8.69
C GLY A 81 11.76 4.78 8.13
N MET A 82 11.32 3.74 8.84
CA MET A 82 11.57 2.32 8.47
C MET A 82 11.29 1.92 7.02
N TRP A 83 10.36 2.59 6.33
CA TRP A 83 9.95 2.29 4.96
C TRP A 83 10.59 3.16 3.88
N GLY A 84 11.39 4.16 4.25
CA GLY A 84 12.06 5.03 3.27
C GLY A 84 12.16 6.46 3.75
N ALA A 85 12.56 7.30 2.81
CA ALA A 85 12.23 8.70 2.85
C ALA A 85 11.01 8.95 1.94
N GLU A 86 10.24 9.98 2.25
CA GLU A 86 9.27 10.57 1.34
C GLU A 86 9.99 11.25 0.17
N GLY A 87 9.26 11.60 -0.89
CA GLY A 87 9.84 12.23 -2.09
C GLY A 87 10.57 13.56 -1.84
N ASP A 88 10.37 14.19 -0.67
CA ASP A 88 11.05 15.42 -0.24
C ASP A 88 12.29 15.16 0.66
N GLY A 89 12.62 13.88 0.91
CA GLY A 89 13.74 13.46 1.75
C GLY A 89 13.42 13.36 3.25
N THR A 90 12.19 13.61 3.68
CA THR A 90 11.77 13.40 5.08
C THR A 90 11.60 11.91 5.38
N GLU A 91 11.85 11.47 6.61
CA GLU A 91 11.63 10.08 7.00
C GLU A 91 10.14 9.75 7.05
N THR A 92 9.72 8.61 6.47
CA THR A 92 8.33 8.18 6.52
C THR A 92 7.86 7.98 7.96
N ALA A 93 6.68 8.47 8.33
CA ALA A 93 6.12 8.23 9.66
C ALA A 93 5.92 6.73 9.94
N SER A 94 6.06 6.33 11.21
CA SER A 94 5.71 4.98 11.67
C SER A 94 4.24 4.68 11.41
N CYS A 95 3.92 3.43 11.04
CA CYS A 95 2.55 2.99 10.83
C CYS A 95 1.70 3.16 12.11
N ALA A 96 2.32 2.90 13.26
CA ALA A 96 1.77 3.08 14.60
C ALA A 96 1.35 4.52 14.93
N SER A 97 1.89 5.54 14.25
CA SER A 97 1.51 6.94 14.49
C SER A 97 0.05 7.21 14.09
N CYS A 98 -0.44 6.55 13.03
CA CYS A 98 -1.83 6.64 12.59
C CYS A 98 -2.68 5.43 13.03
N HIS A 99 -2.04 4.28 13.23
CA HIS A 99 -2.67 3.02 13.66
C HIS A 99 -2.25 2.65 15.08
N SER A 100 -2.67 3.48 16.04
CA SER A 100 -2.15 3.48 17.41
C SER A 100 -2.99 2.71 18.42
N GLY A 101 -4.14 2.18 18.01
CA GLY A 101 -5.06 1.50 18.91
C GLY A 101 -6.32 0.98 18.23
N ASN A 102 -7.05 0.12 18.93
CA ASN A 102 -8.36 -0.35 18.50
C ASN A 102 -9.47 0.62 18.95
N THR A 103 -9.39 1.87 18.49
CA THR A 103 -10.28 2.98 18.86
C THR A 103 -10.76 3.75 17.63
N GLU A 104 -11.82 4.55 17.75
CA GLU A 104 -12.38 5.34 16.65
C GLU A 104 -11.41 6.43 16.13
N GLU A 105 -10.45 6.85 16.95
CA GLU A 105 -9.43 7.85 16.59
C GLU A 105 -8.27 7.25 15.79
N SER A 106 -8.07 5.94 15.89
CA SER A 106 -7.07 5.23 15.11
C SER A 106 -7.63 4.96 13.71
N LEU A 107 -6.86 5.24 12.66
CA LEU A 107 -7.34 4.98 11.31
C LEU A 107 -7.65 3.50 11.14
N HIS A 108 -8.83 3.21 10.62
CA HIS A 108 -9.37 1.85 10.51
C HIS A 108 -9.37 1.11 11.85
N GLU A 109 -9.53 1.79 12.98
CA GLU A 109 -9.65 1.16 14.31
C GLU A 109 -8.55 0.11 14.57
N MET A 110 -7.37 0.36 14.00
CA MET A 110 -6.30 -0.63 13.84
C MET A 110 -5.17 -0.32 14.81
N ASP A 111 -4.67 -1.34 15.49
CA ASP A 111 -3.52 -1.22 16.39
C ASP A 111 -2.31 -1.94 15.78
N LEU A 112 -1.31 -1.19 15.34
CA LEU A 112 -0.03 -1.74 14.85
C LEU A 112 1.11 -1.63 15.90
N THR A 113 0.77 -1.31 17.15
CA THR A 113 1.75 -1.09 18.24
C THR A 113 2.12 -2.36 19.00
N SER A 114 1.38 -3.44 18.80
CA SER A 114 1.55 -4.69 19.54
C SER A 114 1.20 -5.91 18.70
N TYR A 115 1.73 -7.08 19.06
CA TYR A 115 1.33 -8.35 18.43
C TYR A 115 -0.18 -8.55 18.48
N ALA A 116 -0.79 -8.34 19.65
CA ALA A 116 -2.22 -8.58 19.85
C ALA A 116 -3.06 -7.66 18.96
N GLY A 117 -2.71 -6.37 18.88
CA GLY A 117 -3.37 -5.41 17.99
C GLY A 117 -3.25 -5.79 16.53
N ILE A 118 -2.04 -6.12 16.07
CA ILE A 118 -1.77 -6.51 14.68
C ILE A 118 -2.61 -7.73 14.28
N MET A 119 -2.76 -8.70 15.19
CA MET A 119 -3.55 -9.91 14.92
C MET A 119 -5.07 -9.69 14.95
N LEU A 120 -5.55 -8.59 15.55
CA LEU A 120 -6.97 -8.19 15.49
C LEU A 120 -7.34 -7.51 14.16
N GLY A 121 -6.36 -6.92 13.48
CA GLY A 121 -6.53 -6.28 12.18
C GLY A 121 -7.17 -4.90 12.22
N GLY A 122 -7.81 -4.50 11.11
CA GLY A 122 -8.52 -3.22 10.99
C GLY A 122 -10.03 -3.31 11.19
N ASP A 123 -10.72 -2.18 11.25
CA ASP A 123 -12.17 -2.00 11.41
C ASP A 123 -12.78 -2.87 12.53
N VAL A 124 -12.10 -2.97 13.67
CA VAL A 124 -12.43 -3.94 14.73
C VAL A 124 -13.70 -3.61 15.54
N LEU A 125 -14.15 -2.35 15.52
CA LEU A 125 -15.39 -1.88 16.14
C LEU A 125 -16.56 -1.89 15.14
N ALA A 126 -16.28 -2.03 13.83
CA ALA A 126 -17.28 -2.12 12.77
C ALA A 126 -18.15 -3.40 12.86
N LYS A 127 -19.18 -3.49 12.01
CA LYS A 127 -20.11 -4.63 11.93
C LYS A 127 -20.26 -5.11 10.48
N PRO A 128 -19.78 -6.33 10.14
CA PRO A 128 -19.04 -7.26 11.00
C PRO A 128 -17.67 -6.71 11.44
N PRO A 129 -17.16 -7.09 12.62
CA PRO A 129 -15.91 -6.55 13.14
C PRO A 129 -14.71 -7.20 12.45
N GLY A 130 -13.71 -6.39 12.17
CA GLY A 130 -12.38 -6.87 11.85
C GLY A 130 -12.15 -7.13 10.37
N VAL A 131 -11.00 -6.69 9.90
CA VAL A 131 -10.46 -6.93 8.57
C VAL A 131 -9.11 -7.63 8.71
N PRO A 132 -8.98 -8.90 8.32
CA PRO A 132 -7.72 -9.64 8.40
C PRO A 132 -6.63 -8.99 7.56
N LEU A 133 -5.44 -8.84 8.14
CA LEU A 133 -4.31 -8.16 7.49
C LEU A 133 -3.45 -9.11 6.65
N PHE A 134 -3.43 -10.41 7.00
CA PHE A 134 -2.47 -11.40 6.49
C PHE A 134 -3.14 -12.46 5.59
N GLY A 135 -4.30 -12.12 5.02
CA GLY A 135 -5.05 -13.00 4.10
C GLY A 135 -5.76 -14.15 4.81
N GLN A 136 -6.00 -14.05 6.11
CA GLN A 136 -6.74 -15.07 6.85
C GLN A 136 -8.22 -15.06 6.44
N SER A 137 -8.90 -16.20 6.50
CA SER A 137 -10.33 -16.28 6.16
C SER A 137 -11.23 -15.47 7.11
N LYS A 138 -10.75 -15.21 8.33
CA LYS A 138 -11.38 -14.37 9.36
C LYS A 138 -10.35 -13.99 10.42
N ILE A 139 -10.68 -12.99 11.24
CA ILE A 139 -9.86 -12.61 12.39
C ILE A 139 -9.61 -13.82 13.30
N GLY A 140 -8.36 -13.98 13.72
CA GLY A 140 -7.90 -15.07 14.59
C GLY A 140 -7.71 -16.43 13.90
N ALA A 141 -8.01 -16.56 12.60
CA ALA A 141 -7.64 -17.75 11.86
C ALA A 141 -6.13 -17.76 11.56
N THR A 142 -5.59 -18.95 11.28
CA THR A 142 -4.16 -19.19 10.98
C THR A 142 -3.94 -19.73 9.57
N ASP A 143 -4.96 -19.62 8.71
CA ASP A 143 -4.95 -20.00 7.31
C ASP A 143 -4.42 -18.86 6.44
N TYR A 144 -3.24 -18.37 6.79
CA TYR A 144 -2.64 -17.20 6.16
C TYR A 144 -2.42 -17.38 4.65
N ASP A 145 -2.83 -16.37 3.89
CA ASP A 145 -2.53 -16.23 2.47
C ASP A 145 -1.88 -14.86 2.23
N TRP A 146 -0.56 -14.79 2.40
CA TRP A 146 0.19 -13.56 2.17
C TRP A 146 0.00 -13.01 0.76
N GLY A 147 -0.24 -13.88 -0.23
CA GLY A 147 -0.44 -13.51 -1.63
C GLY A 147 -1.67 -12.63 -1.86
N HIS A 148 -2.73 -12.84 -1.08
CA HIS A 148 -4.00 -12.10 -1.09
C HIS A 148 -4.21 -11.29 0.19
N SER A 149 -3.11 -10.89 0.84
CA SER A 149 -3.18 -10.18 2.11
C SER A 149 -3.22 -8.66 1.92
N LYS A 150 -4.10 -8.00 2.69
CA LYS A 150 -4.24 -6.54 2.66
C LYS A 150 -2.97 -5.81 3.09
N MET A 151 -2.22 -6.37 4.03
CA MET A 151 -0.94 -5.81 4.45
C MET A 151 0.05 -5.78 3.30
N LYS A 152 0.21 -6.89 2.57
CA LYS A 152 1.08 -6.93 1.39
C LYS A 152 0.62 -5.95 0.32
N GLU A 153 -0.68 -5.92 0.02
CA GLU A 153 -1.25 -4.98 -0.95
C GLU A 153 -0.88 -3.54 -0.61
N ARG A 154 -1.11 -3.10 0.63
CA ARG A 154 -0.82 -1.73 1.08
C ARG A 154 0.67 -1.44 1.09
N LEU A 155 1.55 -2.35 1.47
CA LEU A 155 3.00 -2.08 1.51
C LEU A 155 3.65 -2.04 0.12
N ARG A 156 3.12 -2.84 -0.81
CA ARG A 156 3.78 -3.17 -2.07
C ARG A 156 3.18 -2.45 -3.27
N ASN A 157 1.87 -2.35 -3.34
CA ASN A 157 1.20 -1.93 -4.56
C ASN A 157 0.99 -0.41 -4.55
N ASN A 158 1.74 0.31 -5.39
CA ASN A 158 1.42 1.67 -5.79
C ASN A 158 -0.04 1.79 -6.26
N ARG A 159 -0.71 2.87 -5.86
CA ARG A 159 -2.02 3.24 -6.41
C ARG A 159 -1.88 3.64 -7.88
N MET A 160 -2.91 3.38 -8.67
CA MET A 160 -2.98 3.68 -10.09
C MET A 160 -4.17 4.60 -10.43
N PRO A 161 -4.03 5.51 -11.40
CA PRO A 161 -2.76 5.87 -12.04
C PRO A 161 -1.75 6.46 -11.04
N PRO A 162 -0.45 6.50 -11.37
CA PRO A 162 0.56 7.08 -10.49
C PRO A 162 0.22 8.53 -10.11
N ASN A 163 0.72 8.98 -8.97
CA ASN A 163 0.57 10.35 -8.45
C ASN A 163 -0.86 10.83 -8.19
N VAL A 164 -1.87 9.95 -8.22
CA VAL A 164 -3.18 10.27 -7.64
C VAL A 164 -2.99 10.68 -6.17
N GLU A 165 -3.58 11.82 -5.80
CA GLU A 165 -3.45 12.39 -4.47
C GLU A 165 -3.80 11.37 -3.38
N PHE A 166 -2.93 11.26 -2.37
CA PHE A 166 -3.23 10.54 -1.15
C PHE A 166 -4.16 11.38 -0.28
N ASP A 167 -5.38 10.91 -0.11
CA ASP A 167 -6.31 11.45 0.88
C ASP A 167 -6.39 10.49 2.08
N ILE A 168 -5.99 10.98 3.26
CA ILE A 168 -5.98 10.20 4.50
C ILE A 168 -7.37 9.80 4.97
N THR A 169 -8.41 10.54 4.57
CA THR A 169 -9.81 10.19 4.84
C THR A 169 -10.29 9.04 3.96
N GLU A 170 -9.51 8.72 2.91
CA GLU A 170 -9.83 7.82 1.82
C GLU A 170 -11.13 8.17 1.05
N GLU A 171 -11.67 9.39 1.19
CA GLU A 171 -12.88 9.81 0.45
C GLU A 171 -12.67 9.77 -1.07
N ASN A 172 -11.44 9.99 -1.53
CA ASN A 172 -11.08 9.95 -2.95
C ASN A 172 -10.76 8.54 -3.49
N ARG A 173 -10.82 7.48 -2.67
CA ARG A 173 -10.31 6.14 -3.05
C ARG A 173 -11.07 5.49 -4.20
N ASP A 174 -12.34 5.80 -4.33
CA ASP A 174 -13.21 5.22 -5.37
C ASP A 174 -13.19 6.02 -6.68
N GLY A 175 -12.32 7.05 -6.75
CA GLY A 175 -12.09 7.88 -7.92
C GLY A 175 -13.10 9.00 -8.10
N PRO A 176 -13.09 9.67 -9.27
CA PRO A 176 -14.12 10.64 -9.59
C PRO A 176 -15.50 9.96 -9.69
N CYS A 177 -16.56 10.76 -9.70
CA CYS A 177 -17.94 10.27 -9.81
C CYS A 177 -18.63 10.91 -11.04
N LYS A 178 -17.96 10.82 -12.19
CA LYS A 178 -18.38 11.34 -13.50
C LYS A 178 -19.57 10.58 -14.10
N ILE A 179 -19.70 9.28 -13.85
CA ILE A 179 -20.69 8.43 -14.53
C ILE A 179 -21.89 8.13 -13.63
N ASN A 180 -21.64 7.61 -12.42
CA ASN A 180 -22.69 7.31 -11.45
C ASN A 180 -22.15 7.29 -10.02
N ALA A 181 -22.54 8.27 -9.21
CA ALA A 181 -22.18 8.32 -7.79
C ALA A 181 -22.81 7.18 -6.98
N ASP A 182 -23.99 6.68 -7.37
CA ASP A 182 -24.76 5.69 -6.61
C ASP A 182 -24.09 4.30 -6.55
N ASN A 183 -23.17 4.02 -7.47
CA ASN A 183 -22.46 2.73 -7.52
C ASN A 183 -21.15 2.73 -6.72
N GLY A 184 -20.78 3.83 -6.05
CA GLY A 184 -19.44 4.00 -5.48
C GLY A 184 -18.45 4.55 -6.51
N CYS A 185 -18.89 5.57 -7.26
CA CYS A 185 -18.05 6.34 -8.19
C CYS A 185 -17.40 5.44 -9.27
N GLU A 186 -16.27 5.82 -9.87
CA GLU A 186 -15.75 5.08 -11.03
C GLU A 186 -15.24 3.66 -10.71
N VAL A 187 -14.61 3.44 -9.56
CA VAL A 187 -14.27 2.08 -9.10
C VAL A 187 -15.52 1.23 -8.96
N GLY A 188 -16.60 1.81 -8.45
CA GLY A 188 -17.91 1.18 -8.33
C GLY A 188 -18.62 0.92 -9.66
N ALA A 189 -18.52 1.84 -10.62
CA ALA A 189 -19.03 1.65 -11.98
C ALA A 189 -18.31 0.49 -12.69
N MET A 190 -16.99 0.36 -12.48
CA MET A 190 -16.22 -0.77 -12.98
C MET A 190 -16.65 -2.08 -12.29
N ALA A 191 -16.87 -2.07 -10.98
CA ALA A 191 -17.43 -3.20 -10.24
C ALA A 191 -18.74 -3.69 -10.86
N ALA A 192 -19.70 -2.78 -11.07
CA ALA A 192 -21.00 -3.11 -11.65
C ALA A 192 -20.87 -3.68 -13.08
N TRP A 193 -19.94 -3.17 -13.88
CA TRP A 193 -19.66 -3.72 -15.20
C TRP A 193 -19.09 -5.14 -15.12
N VAL A 194 -18.12 -5.37 -14.23
CA VAL A 194 -17.52 -6.70 -13.98
C VAL A 194 -18.58 -7.70 -13.52
N ASP A 195 -19.39 -7.33 -12.52
CA ASP A 195 -20.48 -8.16 -11.98
C ASP A 195 -21.56 -8.47 -13.03
N SER A 196 -21.73 -7.60 -14.03
CA SER A 196 -22.63 -7.83 -15.18
C SER A 196 -22.07 -8.75 -16.27
N GLY A 197 -20.86 -9.27 -16.04
CA GLY A 197 -20.15 -10.20 -16.92
C GLY A 197 -19.06 -9.55 -17.79
N ALA A 198 -18.65 -8.31 -17.47
CA ALA A 198 -17.59 -7.56 -18.15
C ALA A 198 -17.73 -7.61 -19.69
N LYS A 199 -18.85 -7.16 -20.25
CA LYS A 199 -19.17 -7.32 -21.67
C LYS A 199 -18.52 -6.24 -22.54
N ASP A 200 -18.12 -6.59 -23.77
CA ASP A 200 -17.72 -5.64 -24.83
C ASP A 200 -18.96 -5.01 -25.49
N ASP A 201 -19.61 -4.12 -24.77
CA ASP A 201 -20.83 -3.45 -25.20
C ASP A 201 -20.70 -1.92 -25.21
N ASP A 202 -21.81 -1.24 -25.46
CA ASP A 202 -21.87 0.22 -25.45
C ASP A 202 -21.49 0.81 -24.09
N ASN A 203 -21.82 0.13 -22.99
CA ASN A 203 -21.43 0.59 -21.65
C ASN A 203 -19.92 0.52 -21.50
N PHE A 204 -19.28 -0.59 -21.89
CA PHE A 204 -17.82 -0.67 -21.88
C PHE A 204 -17.18 0.46 -22.70
N LYS A 205 -17.59 0.64 -23.96
CA LYS A 205 -16.98 1.61 -24.88
C LYS A 205 -17.15 3.06 -24.44
N LYS A 206 -18.31 3.41 -23.87
CA LYS A 206 -18.65 4.79 -23.50
C LYS A 206 -18.23 5.15 -22.08
N ASN A 207 -18.25 4.18 -21.17
CA ASN A 207 -18.13 4.45 -19.74
C ASN A 207 -16.88 3.84 -19.12
N ILE A 208 -16.48 2.62 -19.51
CA ILE A 208 -15.36 1.91 -18.87
C ILE A 208 -14.04 2.18 -19.59
N LEU A 209 -13.98 2.03 -20.91
CA LEU A 209 -12.75 2.21 -21.68
C LEU A 209 -12.11 3.61 -21.51
N PRO A 210 -12.89 4.72 -21.51
CA PRO A 210 -12.32 6.05 -21.30
C PRO A 210 -11.60 6.22 -19.96
N MET A 211 -11.96 5.43 -18.93
CA MET A 211 -11.26 5.43 -17.64
C MET A 211 -9.78 5.08 -17.78
N PHE A 212 -9.43 4.29 -18.80
CA PHE A 212 -8.05 3.83 -19.02
C PHE A 212 -7.32 4.65 -20.09
N THR A 213 -8.04 5.21 -21.05
CA THR A 213 -7.45 5.80 -22.25
C THR A 213 -7.43 7.32 -22.28
N GLN A 214 -8.11 7.99 -21.35
CA GLN A 214 -8.19 9.45 -21.32
C GLN A 214 -7.25 10.04 -20.26
N ASP A 215 -6.41 10.99 -20.66
CA ASP A 215 -5.59 11.77 -19.75
C ASP A 215 -6.47 12.66 -18.85
N GLY A 216 -6.06 12.86 -17.60
CA GLY A 216 -6.81 13.60 -16.59
C GLY A 216 -8.11 12.91 -16.15
N TYR A 217 -8.35 11.65 -16.56
CA TYR A 217 -9.58 10.97 -16.20
C TYR A 217 -9.70 10.80 -14.68
N TRP A 218 -8.62 10.44 -14.00
CA TRP A 218 -8.61 10.17 -12.55
C TRP A 218 -8.37 11.41 -11.70
N GLY A 219 -8.36 12.59 -12.33
CA GLY A 219 -8.16 13.87 -11.66
C GLY A 219 -6.74 14.42 -11.89
N ALA A 220 -6.39 15.39 -11.06
CA ALA A 220 -5.08 16.01 -11.08
C ALA A 220 -4.11 15.26 -10.15
N GLU A 221 -2.84 15.31 -10.50
CA GLU A 221 -1.73 14.98 -9.61
C GLU A 221 -1.60 16.03 -8.50
N ALA A 222 -0.81 15.74 -7.47
CA ALA A 222 -0.59 16.64 -6.33
C ALA A 222 -0.03 18.02 -6.73
N ASP A 223 0.67 18.12 -7.86
CA ASP A 223 1.22 19.37 -8.40
C ASP A 223 0.23 20.15 -9.30
N GLY A 224 -0.99 19.63 -9.47
CA GLY A 224 -2.04 20.22 -10.29
C GLY A 224 -1.98 19.86 -11.78
N THR A 225 -1.03 19.02 -12.20
CA THR A 225 -1.03 18.45 -13.56
C THR A 225 -2.10 17.37 -13.72
N GLU A 226 -2.50 17.05 -14.95
CA GLU A 226 -3.46 15.98 -15.19
C GLU A 226 -2.79 14.60 -15.08
N THR A 227 -3.43 13.66 -14.39
CA THR A 227 -2.96 12.27 -14.33
C THR A 227 -2.84 11.66 -15.73
N ALA A 228 -1.74 10.98 -16.02
CA ALA A 228 -1.60 10.27 -17.29
C ALA A 228 -2.65 9.16 -17.44
N SER A 229 -3.13 8.93 -18.67
CA SER A 229 -3.96 7.77 -18.97
C SER A 229 -3.23 6.48 -18.67
N CYS A 230 -3.94 5.45 -18.18
CA CYS A 230 -3.36 4.13 -17.92
C CYS A 230 -2.74 3.53 -19.20
N ALA A 231 -3.38 3.77 -20.34
CA ALA A 231 -2.94 3.34 -21.66
C ALA A 231 -1.59 3.94 -22.11
N SER A 232 -1.13 5.04 -21.51
CA SER A 232 0.18 5.63 -21.83
C SER A 232 1.35 4.72 -21.44
N CYS A 233 1.23 4.00 -20.32
CA CYS A 233 2.21 3.02 -19.85
C CYS A 233 1.81 1.57 -20.18
N HIS A 234 0.52 1.32 -20.37
CA HIS A 234 -0.07 0.01 -20.64
C HIS A 234 -0.69 -0.03 -22.04
N SER A 235 0.16 0.09 -23.07
CA SER A 235 -0.25 0.36 -24.45
C SER A 235 -0.31 -0.88 -25.34
N GLY A 236 0.13 -2.03 -24.83
CA GLY A 236 0.22 -3.25 -25.64
C GLY A 236 0.63 -4.48 -24.84
N ASN A 237 0.43 -5.65 -25.44
CA ASN A 237 0.97 -6.92 -24.93
C ASN A 237 2.40 -7.14 -25.42
N THR A 238 3.31 -6.23 -25.06
CA THR A 238 4.72 -6.22 -25.49
C THR A 238 5.65 -5.95 -24.31
N GLU A 239 6.95 -6.24 -24.45
CA GLU A 239 7.94 -6.04 -23.38
C GLU A 239 8.13 -4.55 -23.02
N GLU A 240 7.81 -3.63 -23.95
CA GLU A 240 7.89 -2.19 -23.72
C GLU A 240 6.70 -1.65 -22.91
N SER A 241 5.60 -2.39 -22.86
CA SER A 241 4.44 -2.04 -22.04
C SER A 241 4.64 -2.57 -20.63
N LEU A 242 4.41 -1.73 -19.63
CA LEU A 242 4.58 -2.17 -18.24
C LEU A 242 3.65 -3.34 -17.94
N HIS A 243 4.24 -4.40 -17.36
CA HIS A 243 3.56 -5.68 -17.14
C HIS A 243 2.92 -6.25 -18.40
N GLU A 244 3.47 -6.00 -19.60
CA GLU A 244 3.00 -6.56 -20.86
C GLU A 244 1.47 -6.41 -21.04
N MET A 245 0.92 -5.34 -20.47
CA MET A 245 -0.51 -5.13 -20.30
C MET A 245 -1.02 -4.14 -21.33
N ASP A 246 -2.15 -4.45 -21.96
CA ASP A 246 -2.82 -3.56 -22.92
C ASP A 246 -4.14 -3.06 -22.32
N LEU A 247 -4.22 -1.78 -21.98
CA LEU A 247 -5.45 -1.14 -21.49
C LEU A 247 -6.13 -0.28 -22.56
N THR A 248 -5.75 -0.40 -23.83
CA THR A 248 -6.27 0.41 -24.95
C THR A 248 -7.56 -0.14 -25.55
N SER A 249 -7.90 -1.40 -25.26
CA SER A 249 -9.03 -2.11 -25.86
C SER A 249 -9.63 -3.15 -24.93
N TYR A 250 -10.87 -3.56 -25.20
CA TYR A 250 -11.50 -4.68 -24.48
C TYR A 250 -10.62 -5.94 -24.53
N ALA A 251 -10.18 -6.32 -25.73
CA ALA A 251 -9.39 -7.54 -25.92
C ALA A 251 -8.06 -7.49 -25.15
N GLY A 252 -7.40 -6.32 -25.11
CA GLY A 252 -6.20 -6.10 -24.30
C GLY A 252 -6.48 -6.27 -22.82
N ILE A 253 -7.48 -5.56 -22.30
CA ILE A 253 -7.85 -5.58 -20.87
C ILE A 253 -8.17 -7.02 -20.42
N MET A 254 -8.91 -7.77 -21.24
CA MET A 254 -9.32 -9.14 -20.91
C MET A 254 -8.18 -10.16 -20.97
N ARG A 255 -7.05 -9.84 -21.61
CA ARG A 255 -5.82 -10.66 -21.56
C ARG A 255 -5.05 -10.47 -20.27
N GLY A 256 -5.21 -9.32 -19.61
CA GLY A 256 -4.54 -8.98 -18.37
C GLY A 256 -3.07 -8.57 -18.55
N GLY A 257 -2.32 -8.64 -17.45
CA GLY A 257 -0.88 -8.34 -17.43
C GLY A 257 -0.01 -9.58 -17.60
N ASP A 258 1.31 -9.40 -17.65
CA ASP A 258 2.41 -10.38 -17.73
C ASP A 258 2.20 -11.50 -18.76
N VAL A 259 1.59 -11.19 -19.91
CA VAL A 259 1.09 -12.19 -20.86
C VAL A 259 2.17 -12.96 -21.63
N LEU A 260 3.41 -12.46 -21.66
CA LEU A 260 4.59 -13.11 -22.24
C LEU A 260 5.39 -13.88 -21.16
N ALA A 261 5.13 -13.63 -19.88
CA ALA A 261 5.78 -14.29 -18.75
C ALA A 261 5.45 -15.80 -18.64
N LYS A 262 6.11 -16.49 -17.70
CA LYS A 262 5.89 -17.93 -17.42
C LYS A 262 5.63 -18.17 -15.93
N PRO A 263 4.42 -18.59 -15.53
CA PRO A 263 3.24 -18.83 -16.37
C PRO A 263 2.70 -17.53 -16.99
N PRO A 264 2.05 -17.59 -18.17
CA PRO A 264 1.57 -16.41 -18.85
C PRO A 264 0.38 -15.81 -18.13
N GLY A 265 0.62 -14.59 -17.69
CA GLY A 265 -0.30 -13.54 -17.40
C GLY A 265 -1.18 -13.63 -16.15
N VAL A 266 -1.74 -12.47 -15.86
CA VAL A 266 -2.33 -12.11 -14.58
C VAL A 266 -3.73 -11.52 -14.82
N PRO A 267 -4.80 -12.19 -14.36
CA PRO A 267 -6.16 -11.68 -14.46
C PRO A 267 -6.33 -10.37 -13.69
N LEU A 268 -7.05 -9.41 -14.28
CA LEU A 268 -7.25 -8.08 -13.69
C LEU A 268 -8.49 -8.00 -12.80
N PHE A 269 -9.51 -8.82 -13.07
CA PHE A 269 -10.85 -8.72 -12.48
C PHE A 269 -11.18 -9.91 -11.55
N GLY A 270 -10.15 -10.51 -10.95
CA GLY A 270 -10.29 -11.61 -9.99
C GLY A 270 -10.68 -12.95 -10.60
N GLN A 271 -10.58 -13.10 -11.92
CA GLN A 271 -10.85 -14.39 -12.57
C GLN A 271 -9.83 -15.43 -12.14
N SER A 272 -10.22 -16.71 -12.07
CA SER A 272 -9.27 -17.80 -11.72
C SER A 272 -8.15 -17.99 -12.74
N LYS A 273 -8.33 -17.49 -13.98
CA LYS A 273 -7.36 -17.50 -15.07
C LYS A 273 -7.71 -16.46 -16.11
N ILE A 274 -6.75 -16.12 -16.97
CA ILE A 274 -6.98 -15.24 -18.11
C ILE A 274 -8.09 -15.78 -19.01
N GLY A 275 -9.00 -14.91 -19.44
CA GLY A 275 -10.17 -15.26 -20.23
C GLY A 275 -11.26 -16.02 -19.46
N GLY A 276 -11.10 -16.20 -18.15
CA GLY A 276 -12.18 -16.66 -17.28
C GLY A 276 -13.33 -15.65 -17.22
N THR A 277 -14.53 -16.13 -16.91
CA THR A 277 -15.73 -15.31 -16.70
C THR A 277 -16.26 -15.42 -15.27
N ASP A 278 -15.51 -16.09 -14.41
CA ASP A 278 -15.70 -16.25 -12.97
C ASP A 278 -15.10 -15.06 -12.23
N TYR A 279 -15.61 -13.87 -12.57
CA TYR A 279 -15.12 -12.62 -12.01
C TYR A 279 -15.32 -12.54 -10.50
N ASP A 280 -14.33 -11.97 -9.82
CA ASP A 280 -14.39 -11.64 -8.40
C ASP A 280 -13.77 -10.26 -8.20
N TRP A 281 -14.59 -9.22 -8.33
CA TRP A 281 -14.13 -7.85 -8.15
C TRP A 281 -13.54 -7.61 -6.75
N GLY A 282 -14.03 -8.34 -5.74
CA GLY A 282 -13.56 -8.26 -4.36
C GLY A 282 -12.08 -8.59 -4.19
N HIS A 283 -11.58 -9.55 -4.98
CA HIS A 283 -10.19 -10.02 -5.01
C HIS A 283 -9.48 -9.66 -6.32
N SER A 284 -9.92 -8.57 -6.97
CA SER A 284 -9.38 -8.17 -8.26
C SER A 284 -8.18 -7.23 -8.11
N LYS A 285 -7.12 -7.50 -8.89
CA LYS A 285 -5.93 -6.64 -8.93
C LYS A 285 -6.23 -5.24 -9.44
N MET A 286 -7.18 -5.10 -10.36
CA MET A 286 -7.57 -3.78 -10.86
C MET A 286 -8.14 -2.92 -9.73
N LYS A 287 -9.09 -3.45 -8.93
CA LYS A 287 -9.63 -2.74 -7.78
C LYS A 287 -8.54 -2.39 -6.77
N GLU A 288 -7.69 -3.35 -6.43
CA GLU A 288 -6.59 -3.13 -5.48
C GLU A 288 -5.71 -1.97 -5.92
N ARG A 289 -5.30 -1.95 -7.20
CA ARG A 289 -4.42 -0.91 -7.74
C ARG A 289 -5.09 0.45 -7.84
N MET A 290 -6.37 0.52 -8.20
CA MET A 290 -7.05 1.81 -8.37
C MET A 290 -7.41 2.48 -7.03
N ARG A 291 -7.68 1.65 -6.01
CA ARG A 291 -8.29 2.11 -4.76
C ARG A 291 -7.31 2.23 -3.60
N ASN A 292 -6.39 1.28 -3.48
CA ASN A 292 -5.56 1.18 -2.28
C ASN A 292 -4.32 2.06 -2.44
N ASN A 293 -4.20 3.06 -1.58
CA ASN A 293 -2.94 3.79 -1.43
C ASN A 293 -1.84 2.87 -0.89
N ARG A 294 -0.64 3.01 -1.44
CA ARG A 294 0.57 2.41 -0.86
C ARG A 294 0.85 3.05 0.49
N MET A 295 1.37 2.26 1.41
CA MET A 295 1.70 2.64 2.78
C MET A 295 3.19 2.44 3.07
N PRO A 296 3.80 3.28 3.93
CA PRO A 296 3.21 4.52 4.45
C PRO A 296 2.92 5.55 3.35
N PRO A 297 2.11 6.59 3.63
CA PRO A 297 1.83 7.64 2.66
C PRO A 297 3.12 8.26 2.12
N ASN A 298 3.07 8.79 0.91
CA ASN A 298 4.19 9.48 0.23
C ASN A 298 5.45 8.65 -0.02
N VAL A 299 5.41 7.33 0.15
CA VAL A 299 6.46 6.45 -0.40
C VAL A 299 6.57 6.69 -1.90
N GLU A 300 7.79 6.95 -2.35
CA GLU A 300 8.09 7.29 -3.75
C GLU A 300 7.55 6.23 -4.72
N PHE A 301 6.84 6.69 -5.75
CA PHE A 301 6.50 5.86 -6.89
C PHE A 301 7.74 5.66 -7.76
N ASP A 302 8.22 4.42 -7.82
CA ASP A 302 9.27 4.00 -8.73
C ASP A 302 8.66 3.16 -9.85
N ILE A 303 8.76 3.67 -11.08
CA ILE A 303 8.22 3.01 -12.27
C ILE A 303 8.93 1.69 -12.60
N THR A 304 10.18 1.52 -12.13
CA THR A 304 10.94 0.27 -12.30
C THR A 304 10.48 -0.83 -11.33
N GLU A 305 9.67 -0.45 -10.33
CA GLU A 305 9.27 -1.30 -9.21
C GLU A 305 10.44 -1.84 -8.35
N GLU A 306 11.66 -1.31 -8.45
CA GLU A 306 12.80 -1.77 -7.63
C GLU A 306 12.59 -1.51 -6.13
N ASN A 307 11.88 -0.43 -5.81
CA ASN A 307 11.52 -0.08 -4.43
C ASN A 307 10.28 -0.81 -3.90
N ARG A 308 9.63 -1.66 -4.72
CA ARG A 308 8.31 -2.22 -4.47
C ARG A 308 8.21 -3.06 -3.19
N ASP A 309 9.22 -3.88 -2.92
CA ASP A 309 9.26 -4.78 -1.76
C ASP A 309 9.82 -4.11 -0.49
N GLY A 310 9.95 -2.78 -0.53
CA GLY A 310 10.40 -1.95 0.58
C GLY A 310 11.93 -1.93 0.74
N PRO A 311 12.41 -1.30 1.83
CA PRO A 311 13.83 -1.22 2.10
C PRO A 311 14.43 -2.57 2.48
N ILE A 312 15.75 -2.64 2.39
CA ILE A 312 16.51 -3.78 2.91
C ILE A 312 16.64 -3.61 4.42
N VAL A 313 16.36 -4.68 5.15
CA VAL A 313 16.44 -4.75 6.61
C VAL A 313 17.27 -5.96 7.01
N ALA A 314 17.79 -5.96 8.23
CA ALA A 314 18.46 -7.10 8.83
C ALA A 314 18.07 -7.18 10.31
N HIS A 315 18.53 -8.21 11.03
CA HIS A 315 18.08 -8.45 12.40
C HIS A 315 18.24 -7.21 13.30
N GLY A 316 17.12 -6.62 13.74
CA GLY A 316 17.09 -5.38 14.53
C GLY A 316 17.63 -4.12 13.84
N MET A 317 17.82 -4.13 12.51
CA MET A 317 18.51 -3.09 11.73
C MET A 317 17.78 -2.73 10.43
N ARG A 318 18.04 -1.52 9.93
CA ARG A 318 17.68 -1.03 8.59
C ARG A 318 18.70 0.03 8.18
#